data_AF-A0A2E1RWM5-F1
#
_entry.id   AF-A0A2E1RWM5-F1
#
_cell.length_a   1.000
_cell.length_b   1.000
_cell.length_c   1.000
_cell.angle_alpha   90.00
_cell.angle_beta   90.00
_cell.angle_gamma   90.00
#
_symmetry.space_group_name_H-M   'P 1'
#
loop_
_entity.id
_entity.type
_entity.pdbx_description
1 polymer ?
#
loop_
_entity_poly.entity_id
_entity_poly.type
_entity_poly.pdbx_seq_one_letter_code
_entity_poly.pdbx_strand_id
1 'polypeptide(L)'
;MKQTDIIIIGGGIVGLATAYQFSQDYPRLKITLLEKEPTLATHQTGHNSGVLHTGIYYKPGSLKALNCRQGKTSMEEFCLKEGIDFEICGKVI
;
A
#
# COMPACT_ATOMS: atom_id res chain seq x y z
N MET A 1 10.31 -1.82 -28.84
CA MET A 1 9.94 -1.31 -27.49
C MET A 1 8.94 -2.26 -26.88
N LYS A 2 9.01 -2.56 -25.58
CA LYS A 2 7.96 -3.36 -24.91
C LYS A 2 6.70 -2.51 -24.81
N GLN A 3 5.58 -3.03 -25.32
CA GLN A 3 4.27 -2.40 -25.19
C GLN A 3 3.68 -2.74 -23.82
N THR A 4 3.16 -1.74 -23.12
CA THR A 4 2.59 -1.83 -21.78
C THR A 4 1.27 -1.08 -21.78
N ASP A 5 0.27 -1.60 -21.08
CA ASP A 5 -1.07 -1.01 -21.01
C ASP A 5 -1.15 0.02 -19.88
N ILE A 6 -0.48 -0.28 -18.75
CA ILE A 6 -0.41 0.60 -17.58
C ILE A 6 1.07 0.79 -17.21
N ILE A 7 1.46 2.04 -16.94
CA ILE A 7 2.75 2.39 -16.34
C ILE A 7 2.50 3.01 -14.97
N ILE A 8 3.19 2.51 -13.96
CA ILE A 8 3.18 3.04 -12.59
C ILE A 8 4.58 3.59 -12.29
N ILE A 9 4.65 4.82 -11.81
CA ILE A 9 5.91 5.49 -11.46
C ILE A 9 6.02 5.55 -9.93
N GLY A 10 7.04 4.88 -9.38
CA GLY A 10 7.34 4.79 -7.96
C GLY A 10 7.10 3.40 -7.38
N GLY A 11 8.14 2.80 -6.83
CA GLY A 11 8.20 1.51 -6.15
C GLY A 11 8.02 1.59 -4.63
N GLY A 12 7.29 2.59 -4.15
CA GLY A 12 6.79 2.65 -2.77
C GLY A 12 5.49 1.86 -2.60
N ILE A 13 4.98 1.79 -1.37
CA ILE A 13 3.78 1.00 -1.02
C ILE A 13 2.56 1.37 -1.87
N VAL A 14 2.35 2.66 -2.17
CA VAL A 14 1.21 3.11 -2.98
C VAL A 14 1.32 2.58 -4.41
N GLY A 15 2.51 2.67 -5.03
CA GLY A 15 2.73 2.19 -6.39
C GLY A 15 2.61 0.67 -6.49
N LEU A 16 3.21 -0.05 -5.54
CA LEU A 16 3.15 -1.52 -5.49
C LEU A 16 1.74 -2.03 -5.20
N ALA A 17 1.01 -1.43 -4.25
CA ALA A 17 -0.37 -1.80 -3.97
C ALA A 17 -1.29 -1.53 -5.17
N THR A 18 -1.05 -0.43 -5.90
CA THR A 18 -1.75 -0.13 -7.16
C THR A 18 -1.46 -1.21 -8.20
N ALA A 19 -0.18 -1.55 -8.41
CA ALA A 19 0.22 -2.60 -9.36
C ALA A 19 -0.39 -3.96 -9.00
N TYR A 20 -0.37 -4.32 -7.71
CA TYR A 20 -0.97 -5.55 -7.19
C TYR A 20 -2.46 -5.59 -7.50
N GLN A 21 -3.23 -4.56 -7.14
CA GLN A 21 -4.66 -4.53 -7.37
C GLN A 21 -5.01 -4.62 -8.87
N PHE A 22 -4.34 -3.85 -9.72
CA PHE A 22 -4.55 -3.95 -11.17
C PHE A 22 -4.21 -5.33 -11.73
N SER A 23 -3.18 -6.00 -11.21
CA SER A 23 -2.82 -7.35 -11.65
C SER A 23 -3.89 -8.39 -11.30
N GLN A 24 -4.61 -8.19 -10.18
CA GLN A 24 -5.70 -9.07 -9.75
C GLN A 24 -6.97 -8.81 -10.58
N ASP A 25 -7.35 -7.54 -10.73
CA ASP A 25 -8.61 -7.17 -11.38
C ASP A 25 -8.54 -7.31 -12.91
N TYR A 26 -7.35 -7.14 -13.49
CA TYR A 26 -7.15 -7.10 -14.94
C TYR A 26 -5.95 -7.97 -15.37
N PRO A 27 -6.03 -9.30 -15.23
CA PRO A 27 -4.90 -10.21 -15.46
C PRO A 27 -4.37 -10.23 -16.91
N ARG A 28 -5.09 -9.61 -17.86
CA ARG A 28 -4.66 -9.47 -19.26
C ARG A 28 -3.84 -8.21 -19.54
N LEU A 29 -3.87 -7.22 -18.65
CA LEU A 29 -3.13 -5.97 -18.86
C LEU A 29 -1.65 -6.16 -18.51
N LYS A 30 -0.79 -5.63 -19.38
CA LYS A 30 0.65 -5.54 -19.12
C LYS A 30 0.91 -4.30 -18.27
N ILE A 31 1.36 -4.54 -17.04
CA ILE A 31 1.67 -3.50 -16.07
C ILE A 31 3.19 -3.38 -15.98
N THR A 32 3.71 -2.16 -16.14
CA THR A 32 5.13 -1.84 -15.92
C THR A 32 5.23 -0.89 -14.74
N LEU A 33 6.01 -1.26 -13.72
CA LEU A 33 6.38 -0.35 -12.63
C LEU A 33 7.81 0.14 -12.85
N LEU A 34 8.01 1.44 -12.75
CA LEU A 34 9.32 2.09 -12.82
C LEU A 34 9.67 2.67 -11.46
N GLU A 35 10.83 2.26 -10.92
CA GLU A 35 11.45 2.82 -9.72
C GLU A 35 12.81 3.38 -10.11
N LYS A 36 13.14 4.57 -9.60
CA LYS A 36 14.44 5.21 -9.87
C LYS A 36 15.57 4.56 -9.07
N GLU A 37 15.26 4.03 -7.89
CA GLU A 37 16.21 3.41 -6.99
C GLU A 37 16.47 1.93 -7.40
N PRO A 38 17.65 1.38 -7.07
CA PRO A 38 17.95 -0.02 -7.37
C PRO A 38 17.09 -1.01 -6.58
N THR A 39 16.48 -0.56 -5.47
CA THR A 39 15.61 -1.36 -4.59
C THR A 39 14.31 -0.62 -4.31
N LEU A 40 13.24 -1.40 -4.14
CA LEU A 40 11.91 -0.89 -3.77
C LEU A 40 11.93 -0.30 -2.36
N ALA A 41 10.94 0.56 -2.07
CA ALA A 41 10.71 1.14 -0.75
C ALA A 41 11.90 1.93 -0.13
N THR A 42 12.91 2.31 -0.90
CA THR A 42 14.11 3.04 -0.42
C THR A 42 13.81 4.41 0.21
N HIS A 43 12.64 5.01 -0.04
CA HIS A 43 12.23 6.31 0.49
C HIS A 43 11.22 6.17 1.65
N GLN A 44 10.12 6.93 1.64
CA GLN A 44 9.15 7.03 2.75
C GLN A 44 8.56 5.68 3.21
N THR A 45 8.36 4.73 2.29
CA THR A 45 7.82 3.39 2.62
C THR A 45 8.78 2.57 3.49
N GLY A 46 10.09 2.67 3.29
CA GLY A 46 11.08 2.01 4.15
C GLY A 46 11.41 2.80 5.42
N HIS A 47 11.05 4.09 5.47
CA HIS A 47 11.41 5.01 6.55
C HIS A 47 10.16 5.59 7.23
N ASN A 48 9.32 4.73 7.81
CA ASN A 48 8.19 5.12 8.64
C ASN A 48 8.08 4.21 9.88
N SER A 49 7.14 4.52 10.77
CA SER A 49 6.99 3.80 12.04
C SER A 49 6.36 2.41 11.93
N GLY A 50 5.89 1.99 10.74
CA GLY A 50 5.20 0.72 10.54
C GLY A 50 3.81 0.63 11.21
N VAL A 51 3.25 1.76 11.66
CA VAL A 51 2.00 1.76 12.44
C VAL A 51 0.77 1.72 11.54
N LEU A 52 -0.08 0.71 11.75
CA LEU A 52 -1.46 0.69 11.25
C LEU A 52 -2.34 1.60 12.11
N HIS A 53 -2.45 2.86 11.69
CA HIS A 53 -3.16 3.88 12.47
C HIS A 53 -4.68 3.61 12.57
N THR A 54 -5.27 3.99 13.71
CA THR A 54 -6.73 3.92 13.93
C THR A 54 -7.50 5.09 13.32
N GLY A 55 -6.81 6.15 12.91
CA GLY A 55 -7.42 7.36 12.33
C GLY A 55 -8.11 8.30 13.33
N ILE A 56 -7.93 8.12 14.64
CA ILE A 56 -8.69 8.84 15.68
C ILE A 56 -8.66 10.37 15.58
N TYR A 57 -7.55 10.96 15.10
CA TYR A 57 -7.40 12.42 14.98
C TYR A 57 -7.74 12.96 13.59
N TYR A 58 -8.19 12.12 12.66
CA TYR A 58 -8.49 12.57 11.30
C TYR A 58 -9.88 13.21 11.27
N LYS A 59 -10.01 14.30 10.50
CA LYS A 59 -11.29 15.01 10.33
C LYS A 59 -12.37 14.00 9.91
N PRO A 60 -13.50 13.91 10.63
CA PRO A 60 -14.61 13.03 10.25
C PRO A 60 -15.07 13.26 8.81
N GLY A 61 -15.33 12.17 8.09
CA GLY A 61 -15.74 12.21 6.68
C GLY A 61 -14.64 12.56 5.67
N SER A 62 -13.42 12.89 6.12
CA SER A 62 -12.30 13.12 5.19
C SER A 62 -11.85 11.82 4.51
N LEU A 63 -11.30 11.92 3.29
CA LEU A 63 -10.68 10.79 2.61
C LEU A 63 -9.60 10.13 3.47
N LYS A 64 -8.86 10.91 4.26
CA LYS A 64 -7.85 10.37 5.19
C LYS A 64 -8.47 9.48 6.26
N ALA A 65 -9.60 9.89 6.85
CA ALA A 65 -10.33 9.09 7.82
C ALA A 65 -10.90 7.80 7.20
N LEU A 66 -11.54 7.92 6.03
CA LEU A 66 -12.14 6.79 5.32
C LEU A 66 -11.08 5.77 4.87
N ASN A 67 -10.04 6.24 4.18
CA ASN A 67 -8.97 5.38 3.65
C ASN A 67 -8.13 4.77 4.78
N CYS A 68 -7.92 5.47 5.90
CA CYS A 68 -7.20 4.90 7.04
C CYS A 68 -7.95 3.71 7.65
N ARG A 69 -9.27 3.83 7.83
CA ARG A 69 -10.08 2.76 8.41
C ARG A 69 -10.17 1.55 7.49
N GLN A 70 -10.48 1.80 6.21
CA GLN A 70 -10.54 0.73 5.20
C GLN A 70 -9.16 0.10 4.99
N GLY A 71 -8.13 0.92 4.79
CA GLY A 71 -6.76 0.47 4.56
C GLY A 71 -6.16 -0.31 5.74
N LYS A 72 -6.49 0.04 6.99
CA LYS A 72 -6.09 -0.78 8.15
C LYS A 72 -6.64 -2.20 8.03
N THR A 73 -7.94 -2.33 7.78
CA THR A 73 -8.61 -3.64 7.67
C THR A 73 -8.01 -4.46 6.52
N SER A 74 -7.88 -3.85 5.34
CA SER A 74 -7.29 -4.52 4.17
C SER A 74 -5.83 -4.91 4.37
N MET A 75 -5.06 -4.14 5.14
CA MET A 75 -3.66 -4.48 5.45
C MET A 75 -3.55 -5.63 6.45
N GLU A 76 -4.39 -5.66 7.49
CA GLU A 76 -4.46 -6.79 8.42
C GLU A 76 -4.82 -8.08 7.67
N GLU A 77 -5.81 -8.04 6.78
CA GLU A 77 -6.20 -9.18 5.93
C GLU A 77 -5.06 -9.60 4.98
N PHE A 78 -4.38 -8.65 4.35
CA PHE A 78 -3.25 -8.92 3.46
C PHE A 78 -2.10 -9.59 4.23
N CYS A 79 -1.73 -9.05 5.39
CA CYS A 79 -0.67 -9.63 6.21
C CYS A 79 -1.00 -11.06 6.66
N LEU A 80 -2.24 -11.32 7.10
CA LEU A 80 -2.68 -12.67 7.46
C LEU A 80 -2.62 -13.63 6.27
N LYS A 81 -3.09 -13.20 5.11
CA LYS A 81 -3.13 -14.01 3.88
C LYS A 81 -1.73 -14.36 3.38
N GLU A 82 -0.81 -13.41 3.40
CA GLU A 82 0.54 -13.55 2.85
C GLU A 82 1.57 -14.00 3.91
N GLY A 83 1.14 -14.23 5.16
CA GLY A 83 2.02 -14.66 6.25
C GLY A 83 3.05 -13.60 6.66
N ILE A 84 2.67 -12.32 6.60
CA ILE A 84 3.51 -11.20 7.01
C ILE A 84 3.23 -10.88 8.49
N ASP A 85 4.29 -10.81 9.28
CA ASP A 85 4.19 -10.53 10.71
C ASP A 85 3.65 -9.12 10.96
N PHE A 86 2.65 -9.03 11.85
CA PHE A 86 2.15 -7.78 12.42
C PHE A 86 1.58 -8.05 13.82
N GLU A 87 1.46 -7.00 14.63
CA GLU A 87 0.97 -7.10 16.00
C GLU A 87 -0.15 -6.09 16.26
N ILE A 88 -1.23 -6.54 16.91
CA ILE A 88 -2.28 -5.66 17.42
C ILE A 88 -1.95 -5.30 18.88
N CYS A 89 -1.03 -4.33 19.05
CA CYS A 89 -0.52 -3.93 20.36
C CYS A 89 -1.32 -2.78 21.04
N GLY A 90 -2.28 -2.19 20.33
CA GLY A 90 -3.05 -1.05 20.82
C GLY A 90 -2.26 0.27 20.80
N LYS A 91 -2.89 1.35 21.29
CA LYS A 91 -2.27 2.68 21.38
C LYS A 91 -2.83 3.43 22.59
N VAL A 92 -1.96 3.97 23.43
CA VAL A 92 -2.32 4.93 24.50
C VAL A 92 -2.46 6.32 23.89
N ILE A 93 -3.50 7.05 24.30
CA ILE A 93 -3.92 8.33 23.72
C ILE A 93 -3.98 9.38 24.82
#